data_AF-A0A101VN26-F1
#
_entry.id   AF-A0A101VN26-F1
#
_cell.length_a   1.000
_cell.length_b   1.000
_cell.length_c   1.000
_cell.angle_alpha   90.00
_cell.angle_beta   90.00
_cell.angle_gamma   90.00
#
_symmetry.space_group_name_H-M   'P 1'
#
loop_
_entity.id
_entity.type
_entity.pdbx_description
1 polymer ?
#
loop_
_entity_poly.entity_id
_entity_poly.type
_entity_poly.pdbx_seq_one_letter_code
_entity_poly.pdbx_strand_id
1 'polypeptide(L)'
;MTSTFKKLFATALTVAIVAGASTNAFAVSNAVKYACMGDYLSYCSGHAPGSAGVKQCMRANGSKLSKGCVGALVKAGMVSQSEVSRRAASLGR
;
A
#
# COMPACT_ATOMS: atom_id res chain seq x y z
N MET A 1 21.29 31.66 39.57
CA MET A 1 20.99 30.82 40.75
C MET A 1 20.14 29.67 40.23
N THR A 2 20.60 28.44 40.01
CA THR A 2 21.38 27.53 40.85
C THR A 2 22.32 26.66 40.01
N SER A 3 23.57 26.64 40.47
CA SER A 3 24.64 25.72 40.05
C SER A 3 24.36 24.31 40.55
N THR A 4 25.19 23.35 40.08
CA THR A 4 25.42 22.02 40.69
C THR A 4 24.30 21.02 40.35
N PHE A 5 24.51 19.90 39.66
CA PHE A 5 25.45 18.85 39.99
C PHE A 5 25.70 17.96 38.77
N LYS A 6 26.92 18.06 38.29
CA LYS A 6 27.67 16.98 37.63
C LYS A 6 27.76 15.80 38.62
N LYS A 7 26.81 14.87 38.51
CA LYS A 7 26.87 13.48 39.06
C LYS A 7 26.26 12.62 37.95
N LEU A 8 27.01 12.20 36.93
CA LEU A 8 27.86 11.01 36.94
C LEU A 8 27.30 9.88 37.82
N PHE A 9 27.06 8.76 37.15
CA PHE A 9 26.82 7.40 37.65
C PHE A 9 25.39 6.98 37.99
N ALA A 10 24.86 6.17 37.06
CA ALA A 10 24.30 4.86 37.31
C ALA A 10 23.03 4.78 38.17
N THR A 11 21.88 4.65 37.52
CA THR A 11 20.92 3.58 37.82
C THR A 11 19.92 3.44 36.68
N ALA A 12 19.82 2.24 36.15
CA ALA A 12 18.87 1.83 35.13
C ALA A 12 17.43 1.87 35.66
N LEU A 13 16.53 2.51 34.91
CA LEU A 13 15.12 2.14 34.91
C LEU A 13 14.57 2.36 33.50
N THR A 14 14.73 1.32 32.69
CA THR A 14 14.16 1.19 31.36
C THR A 14 12.63 1.17 31.45
N VAL A 15 11.96 2.24 31.02
CA VAL A 15 10.56 2.16 30.60
C VAL A 15 10.57 2.12 29.07
N ALA A 16 10.61 0.91 28.53
CA ALA A 16 10.47 0.67 27.10
C ALA A 16 9.01 0.95 26.70
N ILE A 17 8.79 2.05 25.98
CA ILE A 17 7.51 2.37 25.36
C ILE A 17 7.31 1.39 24.19
N VAL A 18 6.51 0.34 24.39
CA VAL A 18 6.11 -0.54 23.28
C VAL A 18 4.97 0.16 22.52
N ALA A 19 5.34 0.92 21.48
CA ALA A 19 4.37 1.43 20.52
C ALA A 19 3.88 0.25 19.68
N GLY A 20 2.59 -0.08 19.79
CA GLY A 20 1.95 -1.16 19.05
C GLY A 20 2.09 -0.97 17.54
N ALA A 21 2.91 -1.79 16.89
CA ALA A 21 3.01 -1.83 15.45
C ALA A 21 1.80 -2.59 14.87
N SER A 22 0.75 -1.87 14.49
CA SER A 22 -0.37 -2.41 13.73
C SER A 22 0.09 -2.78 12.31
N THR A 23 0.45 -4.03 12.07
CA THR A 23 0.72 -4.54 10.72
C THR A 23 -0.60 -4.79 10.01
N ASN A 24 -1.12 -3.76 9.32
CA ASN A 24 -2.31 -3.91 8.48
C ASN A 24 -2.00 -4.83 7.30
N ALA A 25 -2.32 -6.12 7.43
CA ALA A 25 -2.27 -7.07 6.33
C ALA A 25 -3.46 -6.79 5.40
N PHE A 26 -3.24 -5.99 4.35
CA PHE A 26 -4.26 -5.74 3.32
C PHE A 26 -4.48 -7.02 2.49
N ALA A 27 -5.42 -7.85 2.95
CA ALA A 27 -5.90 -8.99 2.18
C ALA A 27 -6.61 -8.48 0.91
N VAL A 28 -6.17 -8.95 -0.26
CA VAL A 28 -6.86 -8.64 -1.52
C VAL A 28 -8.19 -9.41 -1.55
N SER A 29 -9.30 -8.68 -1.64
CA SER A 29 -10.64 -9.28 -1.65
C SER A 29 -10.88 -10.11 -2.92
N ASN A 30 -11.73 -11.14 -2.83
CA ASN A 30 -12.09 -11.94 -3.99
C ASN A 30 -12.78 -11.09 -5.08
N ALA A 31 -13.53 -10.06 -4.70
CA ALA A 31 -14.11 -9.11 -5.65
C ALA A 31 -13.05 -8.45 -6.54
N VAL A 32 -11.92 -8.02 -5.96
CA VAL A 32 -10.80 -7.47 -6.73
C VAL A 32 -10.16 -8.54 -7.60
N LYS A 33 -9.95 -9.75 -7.07
CA LYS A 33 -9.36 -10.86 -7.85
C LYS A 33 -10.18 -11.18 -9.10
N TYR A 34 -11.50 -11.30 -8.97
CA TYR A 34 -12.38 -11.60 -10.11
C TYR A 34 -12.44 -10.44 -11.10
N ALA A 35 -12.60 -9.20 -10.62
CA ALA A 35 -12.66 -8.02 -11.49
C ALA A 35 -11.36 -7.79 -12.27
N CYS A 36 -10.20 -8.12 -11.68
CA CYS A 36 -8.89 -7.91 -12.26
C CYS A 36 -8.30 -9.17 -12.94
N MET A 37 -9.04 -10.28 -13.01
CA MET A 37 -8.48 -11.55 -13.50
C MET A 37 -7.99 -11.46 -14.95
N GLY A 38 -8.79 -10.88 -15.85
CA GLY A 38 -8.39 -10.72 -17.26
C GLY A 38 -7.17 -9.80 -17.42
N ASP A 39 -7.14 -8.69 -16.69
CA ASP A 39 -6.02 -7.75 -16.68
C ASP A 39 -4.75 -8.40 -16.11
N TYR A 40 -4.89 -9.21 -15.06
CA TYR A 40 -3.78 -9.95 -14.45
C TYR A 40 -3.17 -10.93 -15.43
N LEU A 41 -3.99 -11.74 -16.10
CA LEU A 41 -3.51 -12.72 -17.07
C LEU A 41 -2.82 -12.04 -18.26
N SER A 42 -3.32 -10.88 -18.69
CA SER A 42 -2.80 -10.14 -19.85
C SER A 42 -1.48 -9.42 -19.58
N TYR A 43 -1.30 -8.86 -18.37
CA TYR A 43 -0.18 -7.95 -18.10
C TYR A 43 0.76 -8.40 -16.99
N CYS A 44 0.30 -9.24 -16.04
CA CYS A 44 0.99 -9.49 -14.77
C CYS A 44 1.13 -10.98 -14.41
N SER A 45 0.89 -11.90 -15.35
CA SER A 45 0.92 -13.35 -15.14
C SER A 45 2.28 -13.93 -14.73
N GLY A 46 3.37 -13.17 -14.94
CA GLY A 46 4.71 -13.53 -14.46
C GLY A 46 4.93 -13.38 -12.96
N HIS A 47 3.96 -12.82 -12.22
CA HIS A 47 4.03 -12.69 -10.76
C HIS A 47 3.09 -13.67 -10.08
N ALA A 48 3.50 -14.28 -8.96
CA ALA A 48 2.61 -15.15 -8.19
C ALA A 48 1.34 -14.40 -7.74
N PRO A 49 0.14 -15.00 -7.87
CA PRO A 49 -1.11 -14.37 -7.45
C PRO A 49 -1.06 -13.86 -6.00
N GLY A 50 -1.52 -12.63 -5.78
CA GLY A 50 -1.53 -12.01 -4.45
C GLY A 50 -0.16 -11.50 -3.95
N SER A 51 0.92 -11.71 -4.70
CA SER A 51 2.24 -11.21 -4.34
C SER A 51 2.34 -9.68 -4.43
N ALA A 52 3.35 -9.11 -3.78
CA ALA A 52 3.69 -7.70 -3.95
C ALA A 52 4.00 -7.33 -5.42
N GLY A 53 4.56 -8.29 -6.18
CA GLY A 53 4.85 -8.12 -7.60
C GLY A 53 3.60 -7.81 -8.43
N VAL A 54 2.48 -8.47 -8.16
CA VAL A 54 1.21 -8.19 -8.85
C VAL A 54 0.76 -6.75 -8.60
N LYS A 55 0.83 -6.28 -7.35
CA LYS A 55 0.44 -4.90 -7.01
C LYS A 55 1.28 -3.88 -7.76
N GLN A 56 2.59 -4.11 -7.86
CA GLN A 56 3.48 -3.21 -8.58
C GLN A 56 3.25 -3.24 -10.10
N CYS A 57 3.11 -4.44 -10.67
CA CYS A 57 2.80 -4.61 -12.08
C CYS A 57 1.47 -3.95 -12.49
N MET A 58 0.43 -4.11 -11.69
CA MET A 58 -0.88 -3.47 -11.92
C MET A 58 -0.78 -1.94 -11.87
N ARG A 59 -0.02 -1.39 -10.92
CA ARG A 59 0.21 0.07 -10.84
C ARG A 59 0.98 0.60 -12.06
N ALA A 60 1.94 -0.15 -12.57
CA ALA A 60 2.71 0.20 -13.75
C ALA A 60 1.86 0.13 -15.04
N ASN A 61 0.97 -0.85 -15.14
CA ASN A 61 0.06 -1.02 -16.27
C ASN A 61 -1.29 -0.31 -16.07
N GLY A 62 -1.41 0.61 -15.11
CA GLY A 62 -2.68 1.24 -14.73
C GLY A 62 -3.48 1.85 -15.90
N SER A 63 -2.79 2.35 -16.93
CA SER A 63 -3.39 2.90 -18.16
C SER A 63 -4.01 1.84 -19.09
N LYS A 64 -3.58 0.59 -18.95
CA LYS A 64 -4.00 -0.57 -19.76
C LYS A 64 -5.05 -1.43 -19.05
N LEU A 65 -5.24 -1.25 -17.74
CA LEU A 65 -6.23 -2.00 -16.97
C LEU A 65 -7.65 -1.63 -17.41
N SER A 66 -8.55 -2.61 -17.33
CA SER A 66 -9.97 -2.38 -17.55
C SER A 66 -10.56 -1.40 -16.52
N LYS A 67 -11.60 -0.66 -16.93
CA LYS A 67 -12.36 0.21 -16.01
C LYS A 67 -12.94 -0.58 -14.83
N GLY A 68 -13.32 -1.85 -15.06
CA GLY A 68 -13.83 -2.75 -14.03
C GLY A 68 -12.79 -3.04 -12.94
N CYS A 69 -11.58 -3.41 -13.32
CA CYS A 69 -10.49 -3.65 -12.37
C CYS A 69 -10.12 -2.37 -11.60
N VAL A 70 -9.93 -1.25 -12.29
CA VAL A 70 -9.61 0.05 -11.64
C VAL A 70 -10.71 0.42 -10.64
N GLY A 71 -11.98 0.29 -11.03
CA GLY A 71 -13.11 0.56 -10.13
C GLY A 71 -13.13 -0.36 -8.90
N ALA A 72 -12.79 -1.65 -9.05
CA ALA A 72 -12.69 -2.58 -7.93
C ALA A 72 -11.54 -2.22 -6.98
N LEU A 73 -10.37 -1.83 -7.51
CA LEU A 73 -9.24 -1.36 -6.72
C LEU A 73 -9.58 -0.11 -5.91
N VAL A 74 -10.34 0.83 -6.49
CA VAL A 74 -10.78 2.01 -5.75
C VAL A 74 -11.78 1.65 -4.65
N LYS A 75 -12.78 0.82 -4.95
CA LYS A 75 -13.77 0.37 -3.97
C LYS A 75 -13.12 -0.37 -2.80
N ALA A 76 -12.04 -1.11 -3.06
CA ALA A 76 -11.27 -1.81 -2.04
C ALA A 76 -10.26 -0.91 -1.28
N GLY A 77 -10.21 0.39 -1.57
CA GLY A 77 -9.28 1.34 -0.94
C GLY A 77 -7.81 1.15 -1.33
N MET A 78 -7.53 0.36 -2.37
CA MET A 78 -6.16 0.09 -2.83
C MET A 78 -5.57 1.24 -3.66
N VAL A 79 -6.44 2.10 -4.21
CA VAL A 79 -6.10 3.33 -4.91
C VAL A 79 -7.21 4.35 -4.72
N SER A 80 -6.89 5.64 -4.65
CA SER A 80 -7.91 6.69 -4.50
C SER A 80 -8.45 7.14 -5.86
N GLN A 81 -9.72 7.59 -5.90
CA GLN A 81 -10.30 8.19 -7.11
C GLN A 81 -9.46 9.36 -7.62
N SER A 82 -8.96 10.21 -6.71
CA SER A 82 -8.09 11.34 -7.10
C SER A 82 -6.83 10.89 -7.83
N GLU A 83 -6.23 9.77 -7.43
CA GLU A 83 -5.05 9.24 -8.11
C GLU A 83 -5.39 8.72 -9.50
N VAL A 84 -6.52 8.02 -9.63
CA VAL A 84 -7.03 7.55 -10.92
C VAL A 84 -7.31 8.73 -11.85
N SER A 85 -8.01 9.76 -11.38
CA SER A 85 -8.33 10.96 -12.17
C SER A 85 -7.09 11.74 -12.60
N ARG A 86 -6.10 11.92 -11.70
CA ARG A 86 -4.84 12.59 -12.06
C ARG A 86 -4.10 11.86 -13.17
N ARG A 87 -4.01 10.53 -13.07
CA ARG A 87 -3.36 9.70 -14.10
C ARG A 87 -4.13 9.72 -15.42
N ALA A 88 -5.45 9.63 -15.38
CA ALA A 88 -6.29 9.73 -16.58
C ALA A 88 -6.06 11.07 -17.31
N ALA A 89 -6.08 12.18 -16.58
CA ALA A 89 -5.79 13.50 -17.11
C ALA A 89 -4.39 13.58 -17.76
N SER A 90 -3.36 13.00 -17.12
CA SER A 90 -2.00 12.97 -17.68
C SER A 90 -1.87 12.15 -18.97
N LEU A 91 -2.81 11.26 -19.23
CA LEU A 91 -2.85 10.41 -20.43
C LEU A 91 -3.83 10.94 -21.50
N GLY A 92 -4.49 12.08 -21.25
CA GLY A 92 -5.51 12.61 -22.15
C GLY A 92 -6.74 11.69 -22.29
N ARG A 93 -7.08 10.93 -21.24
CA ARG A 93 -8.23 10.01 -21.21
C ARG A 93 -9.31 10.43 -20.22
#